data_AF-A0A3N5Y7A6-F1
#
_entry.id   AF-A0A3N5Y7A6-F1
#
_cell.length_a   1.000
_cell.length_b   1.000
_cell.length_c   1.000
_cell.angle_alpha   90.00
_cell.angle_beta   90.00
_cell.angle_gamma   90.00
#
_symmetry.space_group_name_H-M   'P 1'
#
loop_
_entity.id
_entity.type
_entity.pdbx_description
1 polymer ?
#
loop_
_entity_poly.entity_id
_entity_poly.type
_entity_poly.pdbx_seq_one_letter_code
_entity_poly.pdbx_strand_id
1 'polypeptide(L)'
;MPALLDRLCYRYPSRLVDAVTEHVPGERVVAVKNVTVNEEFFQGHFPGAPLMPGVLMIETLAQVSALLLLHGDHQPPTARAILRGVNDAKFRKQVVPGDRVRLVVCREPGRGAIARLHGEAYVGDDVVAEAELLMAIVHDRAAIDAAAVVHPGAEIGAGTVIAAHATIGPRVKIGKNCRIGSSSVIDGWTEIGDDNDISPFVSIGLPPQDLKYRGEETRVVVGSGNVIREFVTIHRGTVGGGGVTRVGNRNLLMAYTHVAHDCQVGNEIIFANNATLGGHVHVEDCATISALSGVHQFCRVGRHAFIGAHSAVTKDAMPFAKSVGNRARIYGLNTIGLARRGFSPETIGKLKRAYRLLLVSKLNTSRAVARIEADPSLACPEIEYLVDFIRSSHRGVLLRRPTRRADEGTADE
;
A
#
# COMPACT_ATOMS: atom_id res chain seq x y z
N MET A 1 -30.49 7.40 -2.47
CA MET A 1 -30.28 5.98 -2.83
C MET A 1 -29.91 5.68 -4.30
N PRO A 2 -29.95 6.60 -5.29
CA PRO A 2 -29.51 6.29 -6.67
C PRO A 2 -28.10 5.67 -6.78
N ALA A 3 -27.16 6.11 -5.92
CA ALA A 3 -25.78 5.64 -5.87
C ALA A 3 -25.64 4.12 -5.58
N LEU A 4 -26.65 3.46 -5.00
CA LEU A 4 -26.60 2.01 -4.78
C LEU A 4 -26.65 1.24 -6.11
N LEU A 5 -27.46 1.70 -7.06
CA LEU A 5 -27.64 1.01 -8.34
C LEU A 5 -26.40 1.11 -9.24
N ASP A 6 -25.55 2.12 -9.04
CA ASP A 6 -24.30 2.30 -9.80
C ASP A 6 -23.29 1.19 -9.57
N ARG A 7 -23.45 0.42 -8.48
CA ARG A 7 -22.60 -0.74 -8.14
C ARG A 7 -22.99 -2.01 -8.89
N LEU A 8 -24.14 -2.06 -9.54
CA LEU A 8 -24.47 -3.17 -10.43
C LEU A 8 -23.57 -3.08 -11.68
N CYS A 9 -22.92 -4.20 -12.01
CA CYS A 9 -22.13 -4.32 -13.24
C CYS A 9 -23.00 -4.48 -14.51
N TYR A 10 -24.31 -4.68 -14.33
CA TYR A 10 -25.29 -4.84 -15.40
C TYR A 10 -25.63 -3.50 -16.07
N ARG A 11 -25.82 -3.53 -17.39
CA ARG A 11 -26.25 -2.40 -18.20
C ARG A 11 -27.47 -2.81 -19.04
N TYR A 12 -28.17 -1.83 -19.60
CA TYR A 12 -29.25 -2.12 -20.55
C TYR A 12 -28.75 -3.09 -21.64
N PRO A 13 -29.56 -4.11 -22.03
CA PRO A 13 -30.92 -4.42 -21.56
C PRO A 13 -30.98 -5.31 -20.30
N SER A 14 -29.84 -5.73 -19.75
CA SER A 14 -29.77 -6.71 -18.65
C SER A 14 -29.94 -6.12 -17.25
N ARG A 15 -30.02 -4.80 -17.09
CA ARG A 15 -30.33 -4.18 -15.79
C ARG A 15 -31.84 -4.24 -15.56
N LEU A 16 -32.28 -5.07 -14.62
CA LEU A 16 -33.70 -5.30 -14.37
C LEU A 16 -34.23 -4.46 -13.20
N VAL A 17 -33.41 -4.22 -12.17
CA VAL A 17 -33.86 -3.47 -10.99
C VAL A 17 -33.96 -1.97 -11.27
N ASP A 18 -35.14 -1.40 -11.03
CA ASP A 18 -35.42 0.01 -11.31
C ASP A 18 -35.06 0.91 -10.13
N ALA A 19 -35.40 0.48 -8.91
CA ALA A 19 -35.23 1.29 -7.69
C ALA A 19 -34.98 0.43 -6.45
N VAL A 20 -34.17 0.95 -5.53
CA VAL A 20 -34.05 0.43 -4.16
C VAL A 20 -34.91 1.30 -3.25
N THR A 21 -35.82 0.69 -2.49
CA THR A 21 -36.78 1.39 -1.62
C THR A 21 -36.38 1.30 -0.14
N GLU A 22 -35.74 0.21 0.28
CA GLU A 22 -35.24 0.02 1.65
C GLU A 22 -33.88 -0.68 1.62
N HIS A 23 -32.99 -0.34 2.55
CA HIS A 23 -31.70 -1.01 2.68
C HIS A 23 -31.22 -0.97 4.13
N VAL A 24 -31.07 -2.15 4.73
CA VAL A 24 -30.41 -2.38 6.01
C VAL A 24 -29.07 -3.06 5.70
N PRO A 25 -27.94 -2.33 5.78
CA PRO A 25 -26.64 -2.84 5.37
C PRO A 25 -26.30 -4.18 6.00
N GLY A 26 -25.87 -5.14 5.16
CA GLY A 26 -25.45 -6.48 5.59
C GLY A 26 -26.59 -7.44 5.90
N GLU A 27 -27.83 -6.97 6.05
CA GLU A 27 -28.97 -7.79 6.49
C GLU A 27 -30.05 -7.94 5.43
N ARG A 28 -30.57 -6.83 4.90
CA ARG A 28 -31.76 -6.83 4.05
C ARG A 28 -31.78 -5.69 3.05
N VAL A 29 -32.33 -5.95 1.87
CA VAL A 29 -32.63 -4.91 0.87
C VAL A 29 -34.00 -5.15 0.25
N VAL A 30 -34.72 -4.05 -0.04
CA VAL A 30 -35.99 -4.08 -0.78
C VAL A 30 -35.86 -3.23 -2.03
N ALA A 31 -36.25 -3.80 -3.16
CA ALA A 31 -36.16 -3.16 -4.45
C ALA A 31 -37.44 -3.38 -5.27
N VAL A 32 -37.53 -2.66 -6.39
CA VAL A 32 -38.69 -2.69 -7.28
C VAL A 32 -38.25 -2.94 -8.72
N LYS A 33 -39.02 -3.80 -9.39
CA LYS A 33 -39.05 -3.98 -10.84
C LYS A 33 -40.45 -3.64 -11.34
N ASN A 34 -40.57 -2.67 -12.24
CA ASN A 34 -41.78 -2.38 -12.99
C ASN A 34 -41.70 -3.18 -14.29
N VAL A 35 -42.70 -4.03 -14.51
CA VAL A 35 -42.73 -4.92 -15.68
C VAL A 35 -43.47 -4.19 -16.79
N THR A 36 -42.76 -3.80 -17.84
CA THR A 36 -43.36 -3.04 -18.94
C THR A 36 -43.46 -3.87 -20.20
N VAL A 37 -44.52 -3.66 -20.99
CA VAL A 37 -44.73 -4.42 -22.24
C VAL A 37 -43.61 -4.20 -23.27
N ASN A 38 -42.87 -3.09 -23.13
CA ASN A 38 -41.78 -2.71 -24.02
C ASN A 38 -40.48 -3.46 -23.75
N GLU A 39 -40.40 -4.31 -22.72
CA GLU A 39 -39.19 -5.08 -22.45
C GLU A 39 -38.94 -6.12 -23.54
N GLU A 40 -37.69 -6.22 -23.99
CA GLU A 40 -37.30 -7.01 -25.17
C GLU A 40 -37.70 -8.48 -25.08
N PHE A 41 -37.70 -9.06 -23.87
CA PHE A 41 -38.06 -10.45 -23.68
C PHE A 41 -39.54 -10.75 -23.94
N PHE A 42 -40.43 -9.76 -23.98
CA PHE A 42 -41.83 -9.97 -24.37
C PHE A 42 -42.03 -10.07 -25.90
N GLN A 43 -41.06 -9.65 -26.71
CA GLN A 43 -41.15 -9.69 -28.18
C GLN A 43 -41.05 -11.10 -28.78
N GLY A 44 -40.87 -12.14 -27.95
CA GLY A 44 -40.85 -13.54 -28.38
C GLY A 44 -41.25 -14.57 -27.33
N HIS A 45 -41.53 -14.14 -26.09
CA HIS A 45 -41.90 -15.04 -24.99
C HIS A 45 -43.43 -15.16 -24.89
N PHE A 46 -43.96 -16.26 -25.42
CA PHE A 46 -45.39 -16.59 -25.52
C PHE A 46 -46.26 -15.56 -26.27
N PRO A 47 -46.29 -15.62 -27.61
CA PRO A 47 -47.16 -14.76 -28.42
C PRO A 47 -48.63 -14.82 -27.94
N GLY A 48 -49.20 -13.66 -27.60
CA GLY A 48 -50.58 -13.54 -27.10
C GLY A 48 -50.76 -13.73 -25.59
N ALA A 49 -49.71 -14.11 -24.85
CA ALA A 49 -49.73 -14.28 -23.40
C ALA A 49 -48.41 -13.79 -22.75
N PRO A 50 -48.15 -12.47 -22.78
CA PRO A 50 -46.87 -11.93 -22.30
C PRO A 50 -46.70 -12.18 -20.80
N LEU A 51 -45.69 -12.97 -20.43
CA LEU A 51 -45.31 -13.22 -19.04
C LEU A 51 -43.80 -13.13 -18.84
N MET A 52 -43.36 -12.62 -17.70
CA MET A 52 -41.94 -12.49 -17.38
C MET A 52 -41.33 -13.87 -17.12
N PRO A 53 -40.30 -14.29 -17.87
CA PRO A 53 -39.65 -15.59 -17.67
C PRO A 53 -39.16 -15.79 -16.23
N GLY A 54 -39.37 -16.98 -15.67
CA GLY A 54 -38.90 -17.31 -14.31
C GLY A 54 -37.40 -17.09 -14.11
N VAL A 55 -36.58 -17.36 -15.13
CA VAL A 55 -35.14 -17.07 -15.09
C VAL A 55 -34.82 -15.59 -14.92
N LEU A 56 -35.65 -14.68 -15.45
CA LEU A 56 -35.47 -13.24 -15.25
C LEU A 56 -35.95 -12.79 -13.87
N MET A 57 -36.92 -13.50 -13.27
CA MET A 57 -37.28 -13.28 -11.86
C MET A 57 -36.10 -13.63 -10.94
N ILE A 58 -35.44 -14.77 -11.19
CA ILE A 58 -34.23 -15.17 -10.47
C ILE A 58 -33.09 -14.18 -10.70
N GLU A 59 -32.84 -13.77 -11.94
CA GLU A 59 -31.83 -12.76 -12.26
C GLU A 59 -32.11 -11.44 -11.52
N THR A 60 -33.37 -11.02 -11.45
CA THR A 60 -33.75 -9.80 -10.73
C THR A 60 -33.45 -9.93 -9.23
N LEU A 61 -33.77 -11.07 -8.60
CA LEU A 61 -33.41 -11.34 -7.21
C LEU A 61 -31.88 -11.44 -7.01
N ALA A 62 -31.14 -11.96 -7.99
CA ALA A 62 -29.68 -12.02 -7.96
C ALA A 62 -29.03 -10.63 -8.04
N GLN A 63 -29.58 -9.71 -8.86
CA GLN A 63 -29.14 -8.31 -8.89
C GLN A 63 -29.38 -7.62 -7.54
N VAL A 64 -30.54 -7.82 -6.93
CA VAL A 64 -30.83 -7.29 -5.60
C VAL A 64 -29.90 -7.89 -4.53
N SER A 65 -29.58 -9.18 -4.63
CA SER A 65 -28.60 -9.85 -3.77
C SER A 65 -27.19 -9.26 -3.90
N ALA A 66 -26.77 -8.96 -5.13
CA ALA A 66 -25.49 -8.30 -5.40
C ALA A 66 -25.41 -6.92 -4.74
N LEU A 67 -26.49 -6.13 -4.76
CA LEU A 67 -26.55 -4.83 -4.09
C LEU A 67 -26.29 -4.96 -2.57
N LEU A 68 -26.94 -5.94 -1.92
CA LEU A 68 -26.79 -6.17 -0.49
C LEU A 68 -25.34 -6.53 -0.11
N LEU A 69 -24.73 -7.45 -0.85
CA LEU A 69 -23.35 -7.91 -0.58
C LEU A 69 -22.29 -6.83 -0.85
N LEU A 70 -22.47 -6.07 -1.93
CA LEU A 70 -21.50 -5.05 -2.31
C LEU A 70 -21.55 -3.81 -1.40
N HIS A 71 -22.65 -3.56 -0.70
CA HIS A 71 -22.76 -2.40 0.20
C HIS A 71 -22.64 -2.74 1.69
N GLY A 72 -22.95 -3.96 2.10
CA GLY A 72 -22.87 -4.37 3.51
C GLY A 72 -21.45 -4.47 4.05
N ASP A 73 -20.49 -4.94 3.25
CA ASP A 73 -19.18 -5.39 3.75
C ASP A 73 -18.01 -4.45 3.34
N HIS A 74 -18.26 -3.16 3.04
CA HIS A 74 -17.26 -2.19 2.55
C HIS A 74 -16.40 -2.71 1.37
N GLN A 75 -17.03 -3.45 0.46
CA GLN A 75 -16.33 -4.05 -0.68
C GLN A 75 -15.72 -2.98 -1.59
N PRO A 76 -14.50 -3.19 -2.14
CA PRO A 76 -13.88 -2.21 -3.02
C PRO A 76 -14.77 -1.93 -4.25
N PRO A 77 -14.65 -0.77 -4.90
CA PRO A 77 -15.44 -0.40 -6.08
C PRO A 77 -15.40 -1.45 -7.19
N THR A 78 -14.30 -2.21 -7.27
CA THR A 78 -13.99 -3.23 -8.28
C THR A 78 -14.47 -4.63 -7.92
N ALA A 79 -15.01 -4.84 -6.71
CA ALA A 79 -15.62 -6.11 -6.33
C ALA A 79 -16.90 -6.33 -7.14
N ARG A 80 -17.09 -7.58 -7.59
CA ARG A 80 -18.30 -8.04 -8.27
C ARG A 80 -18.94 -9.13 -7.43
N ALA A 81 -20.26 -9.18 -7.41
CA ALA A 81 -20.98 -10.33 -6.87
C ALA A 81 -21.50 -11.17 -8.05
N ILE A 82 -21.30 -12.48 -8.00
CA ILE A 82 -21.74 -13.41 -9.04
C ILE A 82 -22.63 -14.49 -8.44
N LEU A 83 -23.67 -14.88 -9.19
CA LEU A 83 -24.52 -16.02 -8.86
C LEU A 83 -23.75 -17.32 -9.13
N ARG A 84 -23.72 -18.22 -8.15
CA ARG A 84 -23.04 -19.52 -8.21
C ARG A 84 -24.01 -20.70 -8.19
N GLY A 85 -25.20 -20.50 -7.64
CA GLY A 85 -26.23 -21.52 -7.57
C GLY A 85 -27.55 -20.93 -7.14
N VAL A 86 -28.61 -21.66 -7.44
CA VAL A 86 -29.99 -21.34 -7.08
C VAL A 86 -30.61 -22.61 -6.53
N ASN A 87 -31.11 -22.54 -5.31
CA ASN A 87 -31.78 -23.66 -4.64
C ASN A 87 -33.25 -23.30 -4.40
N ASP A 88 -34.11 -24.31 -4.36
CA ASP A 88 -35.51 -24.21 -3.95
C ASP A 88 -36.33 -23.11 -4.64
N ALA A 89 -36.01 -22.82 -5.92
CA ALA A 89 -36.74 -21.83 -6.70
C ALA A 89 -38.19 -22.26 -6.95
N LYS A 90 -39.16 -21.43 -6.56
CA LYS A 90 -40.59 -21.64 -6.84
C LYS A 90 -41.18 -20.42 -7.54
N PHE A 91 -41.95 -20.68 -8.60
CA PHE A 91 -42.70 -19.67 -9.34
C PHE A 91 -44.18 -19.92 -9.11
N ARG A 92 -44.81 -19.09 -8.28
CA ARG A 92 -46.15 -19.35 -7.72
C ARG A 92 -47.26 -18.73 -8.56
N LYS A 93 -47.00 -17.57 -9.16
CA LYS A 93 -47.95 -16.81 -9.99
C LYS A 93 -47.23 -16.18 -11.18
N GLN A 94 -47.98 -16.00 -12.27
CA GLN A 94 -47.47 -15.30 -13.44
C GLN A 94 -47.27 -13.82 -13.13
N VAL A 95 -46.21 -13.26 -13.68
CA VAL A 95 -45.91 -11.83 -13.64
C VAL A 95 -46.05 -11.31 -15.06
N VAL A 96 -46.85 -10.28 -15.27
CA VAL A 96 -47.25 -9.79 -16.59
C VAL A 96 -46.96 -8.29 -16.74
N PRO A 97 -46.97 -7.75 -17.98
CA PRO A 97 -46.86 -6.31 -18.17
C PRO A 97 -47.90 -5.52 -17.38
N GLY A 98 -47.45 -4.47 -16.69
CA GLY A 98 -48.25 -3.65 -15.78
C GLY A 98 -48.01 -3.98 -14.31
N ASP A 99 -47.46 -5.16 -13.99
CA ASP A 99 -47.13 -5.52 -12.62
C ASP A 99 -45.97 -4.69 -12.07
N ARG A 100 -46.08 -4.35 -10.79
CA ARG A 100 -44.98 -3.80 -10.00
C ARG A 100 -44.50 -4.86 -9.02
N VAL A 101 -43.36 -5.44 -9.31
CA VAL A 101 -42.75 -6.50 -8.51
C VAL A 101 -41.91 -5.89 -7.40
N ARG A 102 -42.28 -6.16 -6.15
CA ARG A 102 -41.49 -5.83 -4.96
C ARG A 102 -40.59 -7.00 -4.60
N LEU A 103 -39.29 -6.75 -4.57
CA LEU A 103 -38.23 -7.75 -4.36
C LEU A 103 -37.67 -7.57 -2.96
N VAL A 104 -37.71 -8.61 -2.14
CA VAL A 104 -37.17 -8.61 -0.78
C VAL A 104 -36.06 -9.64 -0.73
N VAL A 105 -34.85 -9.21 -0.36
CA VAL A 105 -33.71 -10.13 -0.19
C VAL A 105 -33.12 -9.96 1.19
N CYS A 106 -32.96 -11.08 1.89
CA CYS A 106 -32.34 -11.17 3.20
C CYS A 106 -31.09 -12.05 3.14
N ARG A 107 -30.02 -11.66 3.83
CA ARG A 107 -28.80 -12.46 3.96
C ARG A 107 -28.92 -13.41 5.15
N GLU A 108 -28.57 -14.66 4.96
CA GLU A 108 -28.47 -15.60 6.08
C GLU A 108 -27.15 -15.41 6.86
N PRO A 109 -27.16 -15.58 8.19
CA PRO A 109 -25.94 -15.63 8.97
C PRO A 109 -25.06 -16.80 8.51
N GLY A 110 -23.80 -16.51 8.18
CA GLY A 110 -22.89 -17.56 7.72
C GLY A 110 -21.46 -17.08 7.57
N ARG A 111 -20.53 -18.05 7.54
CA ARG A 111 -19.10 -17.82 7.26
C ARG A 111 -18.70 -18.67 6.06
N GLY A 112 -18.02 -18.06 5.08
CA GLY A 112 -17.55 -18.75 3.89
C GLY A 112 -17.39 -17.83 2.69
N ALA A 113 -16.76 -18.33 1.62
CA ALA A 113 -16.56 -17.59 0.37
C ALA A 113 -17.85 -17.42 -0.46
N ILE A 114 -18.91 -18.15 -0.11
CA ILE A 114 -20.23 -18.10 -0.74
C ILE A 114 -21.24 -17.63 0.32
N ALA A 115 -21.93 -16.53 0.03
CA ALA A 115 -23.04 -16.03 0.81
C ALA A 115 -24.34 -16.69 0.35
N ARG A 116 -25.20 -17.03 1.32
CA ARG A 116 -26.56 -17.52 1.07
C ARG A 116 -27.54 -16.39 1.33
N LEU A 117 -28.46 -16.20 0.40
CA LEU A 117 -29.48 -15.17 0.48
C LEU A 117 -30.84 -15.77 0.14
N HIS A 118 -31.85 -15.40 0.89
CA HIS A 118 -33.23 -15.74 0.59
C HIS A 118 -33.90 -14.57 -0.12
N GLY A 119 -34.42 -14.83 -1.32
CA GLY A 119 -35.06 -13.83 -2.16
C GLY A 119 -36.53 -14.16 -2.39
N GLU A 120 -37.40 -13.17 -2.19
CA GLU A 120 -38.83 -13.26 -2.43
C GLU A 120 -39.30 -12.10 -3.30
N ALA A 121 -40.15 -12.40 -4.27
CA ALA A 121 -40.76 -11.44 -5.18
C ALA A 121 -42.28 -11.41 -4.96
N TYR A 122 -42.84 -10.21 -4.90
CA TYR A 122 -44.25 -9.97 -4.61
C TYR A 122 -44.91 -9.10 -5.67
N VAL A 123 -46.17 -9.39 -6.01
CA VAL A 123 -47.07 -8.46 -6.73
C VAL A 123 -48.24 -8.19 -5.79
N GLY A 124 -48.38 -6.95 -5.32
CA GLY A 124 -49.24 -6.66 -4.17
C GLY A 124 -48.77 -7.43 -2.92
N ASP A 125 -49.68 -8.21 -2.34
CA ASP A 125 -49.42 -9.06 -1.18
C ASP A 125 -49.10 -10.52 -1.54
N ASP A 126 -49.21 -10.87 -2.82
CA ASP A 126 -48.99 -12.23 -3.29
C ASP A 126 -47.51 -12.50 -3.58
N VAL A 127 -46.98 -13.59 -3.01
CA VAL A 127 -45.66 -14.13 -3.41
C VAL A 127 -45.77 -14.72 -4.80
N VAL A 128 -45.03 -14.14 -5.76
CA VAL A 128 -45.00 -14.59 -7.16
C VAL A 128 -43.79 -15.49 -7.44
N ALA A 129 -42.66 -15.27 -6.75
CA ALA A 129 -41.49 -16.13 -6.82
C ALA A 129 -40.67 -16.12 -5.52
N GLU A 130 -39.98 -17.22 -5.22
CA GLU A 130 -39.03 -17.33 -4.11
C GLU A 130 -37.85 -18.21 -4.52
N ALA A 131 -36.66 -17.95 -3.98
CA ALA A 131 -35.48 -18.80 -4.17
C ALA A 131 -34.40 -18.54 -3.11
N GLU A 132 -33.59 -19.55 -2.82
CA GLU A 132 -32.30 -19.39 -2.15
C GLU A 132 -31.21 -19.15 -3.22
N LEU A 133 -30.44 -18.09 -3.05
CA LEU A 133 -29.39 -17.65 -3.95
C LEU A 133 -28.03 -17.83 -3.30
N LEU A 134 -27.16 -18.60 -3.97
CA LEU A 134 -25.76 -18.78 -3.59
C LEU A 134 -24.92 -17.77 -4.37
N MET A 135 -24.40 -16.75 -3.68
CA MET A 135 -23.65 -15.64 -4.29
C MET A 135 -22.19 -15.68 -3.83
N ALA A 136 -21.24 -15.40 -4.72
CA ALA A 136 -19.84 -15.21 -4.36
C ALA A 136 -19.38 -13.79 -4.69
N ILE A 137 -18.57 -13.20 -3.82
CA ILE A 137 -17.87 -11.96 -4.12
C ILE A 137 -16.55 -12.33 -4.81
N VAL A 138 -16.35 -11.79 -6.00
CA VAL A 138 -15.14 -11.95 -6.79
C VAL A 138 -14.47 -10.59 -6.90
N HIS A 139 -13.18 -10.56 -6.59
CA HIS A 139 -12.34 -9.39 -6.82
C HIS A 139 -11.73 -9.51 -8.23
N ASP A 140 -11.87 -8.48 -9.05
CA ASP A 140 -11.22 -8.46 -10.37
C ASP A 140 -9.69 -8.61 -10.23
N ARG A 141 -9.07 -9.22 -11.25
CA ARG A 141 -7.62 -9.47 -11.32
C ARG A 141 -6.78 -8.19 -11.20
N ALA A 142 -7.29 -7.06 -11.69
CA ALA A 142 -6.79 -5.70 -11.50
C ALA A 142 -7.80 -4.74 -12.16
N ALA A 143 -7.87 -3.49 -11.73
CA ALA A 143 -8.56 -2.42 -12.46
C ALA A 143 -7.54 -1.53 -13.13
N ILE A 144 -7.50 -1.55 -14.46
CA ILE A 144 -6.54 -0.81 -15.26
C ILE A 144 -7.32 0.23 -16.04
N ASP A 145 -7.00 1.51 -15.82
CA ASP A 145 -7.58 2.61 -16.58
C ASP A 145 -7.25 2.48 -18.08
N ALA A 146 -8.21 2.83 -18.94
CA ALA A 146 -8.06 2.69 -20.39
C ALA A 146 -6.91 3.55 -20.97
N ALA A 147 -6.53 4.63 -20.27
CA ALA A 147 -5.43 5.49 -20.67
C ALA A 147 -4.07 5.05 -20.09
N ALA A 148 -4.02 3.98 -19.28
CA ALA A 148 -2.77 3.41 -18.80
C ALA A 148 -2.12 2.52 -19.88
N VAL A 149 -0.79 2.51 -19.93
CA VAL A 149 0.00 1.66 -20.83
C VAL A 149 0.62 0.55 -20.01
N VAL A 150 0.00 -0.64 -20.02
CA VAL A 150 0.50 -1.82 -19.31
C VAL A 150 0.97 -2.84 -20.32
N HIS A 151 2.27 -3.17 -20.28
CA HIS A 151 2.83 -4.18 -21.17
C HIS A 151 2.20 -5.56 -20.90
N PRO A 152 1.87 -6.39 -21.91
CA PRO A 152 1.24 -7.70 -21.72
C PRO A 152 2.03 -8.69 -20.85
N GLY A 153 3.35 -8.51 -20.76
CA GLY A 153 4.25 -9.29 -19.91
C GLY A 153 4.28 -8.88 -18.43
N ALA A 154 3.64 -7.76 -18.07
CA ALA A 154 3.55 -7.32 -16.67
C ALA A 154 2.62 -8.24 -15.87
N GLU A 155 2.99 -8.53 -14.63
CA GLU A 155 2.18 -9.32 -13.70
C GLU A 155 1.53 -8.39 -12.68
N ILE A 156 0.20 -8.28 -12.69
CA ILE A 156 -0.56 -7.40 -11.79
C ILE A 156 -1.45 -8.24 -10.87
N GLY A 157 -1.29 -8.06 -9.56
CA GLY A 157 -2.04 -8.78 -8.54
C GLY A 157 -3.49 -8.32 -8.36
N ALA A 158 -4.32 -9.25 -7.88
CA ALA A 158 -5.75 -9.03 -7.61
C ALA A 158 -6.03 -7.75 -6.80
N GLY A 159 -7.07 -7.02 -7.17
CA GLY A 159 -7.49 -5.80 -6.47
C GLY A 159 -6.60 -4.57 -6.72
N THR A 160 -5.48 -4.71 -7.44
CA THR A 160 -4.61 -3.57 -7.78
C THR A 160 -5.28 -2.64 -8.79
N VAL A 161 -5.15 -1.34 -8.57
CA VAL A 161 -5.69 -0.29 -9.43
C VAL A 161 -4.55 0.47 -10.09
N ILE A 162 -4.58 0.58 -11.42
CA ILE A 162 -3.62 1.35 -12.22
C ILE A 162 -4.37 2.53 -12.84
N ALA A 163 -4.00 3.74 -12.45
CA ALA A 163 -4.66 4.98 -12.89
C ALA A 163 -4.20 5.45 -14.29
N ALA A 164 -4.95 6.39 -14.86
CA ALA A 164 -4.72 6.95 -16.19
C ALA A 164 -3.27 7.39 -16.42
N HIS A 165 -2.75 7.10 -17.62
CA HIS A 165 -1.41 7.48 -18.08
C HIS A 165 -0.23 6.89 -17.29
N ALA A 166 -0.46 5.96 -16.36
CA ALA A 166 0.62 5.17 -15.80
C ALA A 166 1.21 4.22 -16.86
N THR A 167 2.53 4.02 -16.83
CA THR A 167 3.25 3.12 -17.74
C THR A 167 3.89 1.99 -16.94
N ILE A 168 3.56 0.75 -17.28
CA ILE A 168 4.08 -0.46 -16.62
C ILE A 168 4.83 -1.33 -17.63
N GLY A 169 6.10 -1.58 -17.36
CA GLY A 169 7.03 -2.29 -18.23
C GLY A 169 6.88 -3.83 -18.27
N PRO A 170 7.55 -4.50 -19.22
CA PRO A 170 7.39 -5.92 -19.51
C PRO A 170 7.90 -6.88 -18.43
N ARG A 171 8.76 -6.42 -17.52
CA ARG A 171 9.40 -7.24 -16.47
C ARG A 171 8.95 -6.82 -15.07
N VAL A 172 7.84 -6.09 -14.98
CA VAL A 172 7.31 -5.59 -13.73
C VAL A 172 6.33 -6.59 -13.13
N LYS A 173 6.47 -6.82 -11.83
CA LYS A 173 5.52 -7.57 -11.01
C LYS A 173 5.00 -6.66 -9.90
N ILE A 174 3.68 -6.51 -9.82
CA ILE A 174 2.99 -5.74 -8.78
C ILE A 174 2.07 -6.68 -8.01
N GLY A 175 2.18 -6.66 -6.69
CA GLY A 175 1.34 -7.40 -5.77
C GLY A 175 -0.14 -7.02 -5.82
N LYS A 176 -0.89 -7.52 -4.85
CA LYS A 176 -2.33 -7.32 -4.68
C LYS A 176 -2.63 -5.99 -4.03
N ASN A 177 -3.84 -5.48 -4.29
CA ASN A 177 -4.43 -4.31 -3.63
C ASN A 177 -3.56 -3.04 -3.67
N CYS A 178 -2.65 -2.93 -4.63
CA CYS A 178 -1.84 -1.73 -4.81
C CYS A 178 -2.65 -0.63 -5.50
N ARG A 179 -2.25 0.62 -5.30
CA ARG A 179 -2.74 1.77 -6.06
C ARG A 179 -1.56 2.39 -6.78
N ILE A 180 -1.62 2.44 -8.10
CA ILE A 180 -0.61 3.09 -8.94
C ILE A 180 -1.21 4.38 -9.50
N GLY A 181 -0.70 5.51 -9.03
CA GLY A 181 -1.17 6.84 -9.36
C GLY A 181 -0.85 7.23 -10.81
N SER A 182 -1.62 8.20 -11.31
CA SER A 182 -1.54 8.65 -12.70
C SER A 182 -0.15 9.09 -13.11
N SER A 183 0.20 8.86 -14.38
CA SER A 183 1.50 9.28 -14.94
C SER A 183 2.73 8.74 -14.22
N SER A 184 2.58 7.68 -13.40
CA SER A 184 3.73 6.99 -12.81
C SER A 184 4.36 6.04 -13.83
N VAL A 185 5.68 5.89 -13.77
CA VAL A 185 6.44 4.99 -14.65
C VAL A 185 7.10 3.92 -13.79
N ILE A 186 6.69 2.67 -13.99
CA ILE A 186 7.28 1.51 -13.33
C ILE A 186 7.81 0.60 -14.43
N ASP A 187 9.13 0.40 -14.48
CA ASP A 187 9.77 -0.37 -15.56
C ASP A 187 11.00 -1.13 -15.05
N GLY A 188 11.71 -1.82 -15.93
CA GLY A 188 12.84 -2.68 -15.58
C GLY A 188 12.43 -3.95 -14.85
N TRP A 189 13.43 -4.65 -14.30
CA TRP A 189 13.22 -5.84 -13.48
C TRP A 189 12.79 -5.42 -12.07
N THR A 190 11.50 -5.15 -11.93
CA THR A 190 10.94 -4.51 -10.73
C THR A 190 9.87 -5.39 -10.11
N GLU A 191 10.04 -5.70 -8.84
CA GLU A 191 9.07 -6.43 -8.02
C GLU A 191 8.54 -5.51 -6.92
N ILE A 192 7.21 -5.38 -6.82
CA ILE A 192 6.52 -4.59 -5.80
C ILE A 192 5.56 -5.51 -5.05
N GLY A 193 5.63 -5.51 -3.72
CA GLY A 193 4.75 -6.31 -2.86
C GLY A 193 3.30 -5.83 -2.84
N ASP A 194 2.54 -6.31 -1.87
CA ASP A 194 1.11 -6.06 -1.71
C ASP A 194 0.82 -4.72 -0.99
N ASP A 195 -0.39 -4.20 -1.14
CA ASP A 195 -0.95 -3.10 -0.36
C ASP A 195 -0.12 -1.79 -0.42
N ASN A 196 0.60 -1.54 -1.52
CA ASN A 196 1.35 -0.29 -1.70
C ASN A 196 0.46 0.82 -2.27
N ASP A 197 0.61 2.03 -1.75
CA ASP A 197 -0.03 3.25 -2.27
C ASP A 197 1.02 4.14 -2.94
N ILE A 198 1.03 4.13 -4.27
CA ILE A 198 1.97 4.88 -5.11
C ILE A 198 1.22 6.06 -5.72
N SER A 199 1.63 7.27 -5.33
CA SER A 199 1.05 8.53 -5.80
C SER A 199 1.43 8.85 -7.25
N PRO A 200 0.81 9.86 -7.88
CA PRO A 200 1.13 10.26 -9.25
C PRO A 200 2.60 10.65 -9.47
N PHE A 201 3.06 10.52 -10.71
CA PHE A 201 4.39 10.95 -11.17
C PHE A 201 5.57 10.24 -10.46
N VAL A 202 5.36 9.05 -9.91
CA VAL A 202 6.42 8.24 -9.31
C VAL A 202 7.19 7.48 -10.39
N SER A 203 8.51 7.35 -10.24
CA SER A 203 9.36 6.58 -11.14
C SER A 203 10.11 5.48 -10.40
N ILE A 204 9.83 4.21 -10.73
CA ILE A 204 10.43 3.04 -10.06
C ILE A 204 11.05 2.11 -11.11
N GLY A 205 12.27 1.65 -10.83
CA GLY A 205 12.95 0.65 -11.63
C GLY A 205 13.63 1.19 -12.88
N LEU A 206 13.69 2.51 -13.07
CA LEU A 206 14.45 3.12 -14.17
C LEU A 206 15.97 2.90 -14.00
N PRO A 207 16.76 3.03 -15.09
CA PRO A 207 18.21 2.87 -15.07
C PRO A 207 18.90 3.70 -13.97
N PRO A 208 19.96 3.20 -13.34
CA PRO A 208 20.72 3.96 -12.35
C PRO A 208 21.42 5.16 -13.01
N GLN A 209 21.64 6.21 -12.21
CA GLN A 209 22.44 7.37 -12.60
C GLN A 209 23.95 7.14 -12.37
N ASP A 210 24.41 5.90 -12.57
CA ASP A 210 25.83 5.53 -12.50
C ASP A 210 26.42 5.54 -13.91
N LEU A 211 27.50 6.30 -14.12
CA LEU A 211 28.19 6.42 -15.40
C LEU A 211 28.75 5.09 -15.94
N LYS A 212 28.90 4.08 -15.08
CA LYS A 212 29.38 2.75 -15.45
C LYS A 212 28.27 1.82 -15.95
N TYR A 213 27.00 2.15 -15.70
CA TYR A 213 25.88 1.32 -16.17
C TYR A 213 25.80 1.29 -17.70
N ARG A 214 25.53 0.12 -18.25
CA ARG A 214 25.50 -0.16 -19.70
C ARG A 214 24.22 -0.86 -20.14
N GLY A 215 23.19 -0.91 -19.29
CA GLY A 215 21.90 -1.53 -19.62
C GLY A 215 21.74 -2.94 -19.03
N GLU A 216 22.55 -3.30 -18.05
CA GLU A 216 22.55 -4.63 -17.45
C GLU A 216 21.24 -4.96 -16.73
N GLU A 217 20.89 -6.24 -16.69
CA GLU A 217 19.68 -6.76 -16.05
C GLU A 217 19.78 -6.72 -14.52
N THR A 218 19.58 -5.53 -13.98
CA THR A 218 19.59 -5.21 -12.55
C THR A 218 18.18 -4.89 -12.06
N ARG A 219 17.97 -4.99 -10.74
CA ARG A 219 16.65 -5.13 -10.15
C ARG A 219 16.29 -4.02 -9.16
N VAL A 220 14.99 -3.84 -8.98
CA VAL A 220 14.39 -3.18 -7.81
C VAL A 220 13.44 -4.17 -7.13
N VAL A 221 13.49 -4.22 -5.80
CA VAL A 221 12.52 -4.96 -5.00
C VAL A 221 11.93 -4.03 -3.94
N VAL A 222 10.62 -3.82 -3.97
CA VAL A 222 9.85 -3.05 -2.99
C VAL A 222 8.94 -4.00 -2.23
N GLY A 223 8.93 -3.92 -0.90
CA GLY A 223 8.06 -4.71 -0.03
C GLY A 223 6.60 -4.26 -0.08
N SER A 224 5.87 -4.51 1.00
CA SER A 224 4.43 -4.29 1.11
C SER A 224 4.07 -3.11 2.01
N GLY A 225 2.90 -2.53 1.79
CA GLY A 225 2.32 -1.53 2.68
C GLY A 225 3.02 -0.17 2.68
N ASN A 226 3.84 0.15 1.66
CA ASN A 226 4.52 1.43 1.58
C ASN A 226 3.58 2.52 1.04
N VAL A 227 3.79 3.75 1.51
CA VAL A 227 3.19 4.96 0.94
C VAL A 227 4.30 5.72 0.22
N ILE A 228 4.23 5.76 -1.11
CA ILE A 228 5.24 6.36 -1.98
C ILE A 228 4.61 7.57 -2.67
N ARG A 229 5.04 8.76 -2.24
CA ARG A 229 4.44 10.04 -2.63
C ARG A 229 4.99 10.56 -3.96
N GLU A 230 4.43 11.67 -4.39
CA GLU A 230 4.62 12.27 -5.70
C GLU A 230 6.10 12.52 -6.02
N PHE A 231 6.49 12.30 -7.27
CA PHE A 231 7.87 12.55 -7.76
C PHE A 231 8.97 11.76 -7.03
N VAL A 232 8.63 10.70 -6.30
CA VAL A 232 9.63 9.78 -5.76
C VAL A 232 10.32 9.02 -6.88
N THR A 233 11.62 8.84 -6.75
CA THR A 233 12.46 8.08 -7.69
C THR A 233 13.16 6.93 -6.98
N ILE A 234 13.04 5.70 -7.51
CA ILE A 234 13.73 4.51 -7.00
C ILE A 234 14.41 3.82 -8.19
N HIS A 235 15.74 3.86 -8.22
CA HIS A 235 16.51 3.35 -9.34
C HIS A 235 17.01 1.92 -9.10
N ARG A 236 17.10 1.14 -10.17
CA ARG A 236 17.65 -0.23 -10.13
C ARG A 236 19.12 -0.23 -9.73
N GLY A 237 19.62 -1.38 -9.28
CA GLY A 237 21.01 -1.54 -8.87
C GLY A 237 22.02 -1.47 -10.02
N THR A 238 23.28 -1.75 -9.71
CA THR A 238 24.39 -1.91 -10.65
C THR A 238 25.05 -3.27 -10.44
N VAL A 239 25.62 -3.87 -11.48
CA VAL A 239 26.31 -5.17 -11.34
C VAL A 239 27.41 -5.11 -10.27
N GLY A 240 28.17 -4.00 -10.21
CA GLY A 240 29.21 -3.79 -9.21
C GLY A 240 28.70 -3.60 -7.77
N GLY A 241 27.43 -3.24 -7.60
CA GLY A 241 26.79 -2.98 -6.30
C GLY A 241 25.93 -4.12 -5.75
N GLY A 242 25.91 -5.27 -6.42
CA GLY A 242 25.08 -6.41 -6.08
C GLY A 242 23.81 -6.55 -6.94
N GLY A 243 23.58 -5.61 -7.87
CA GLY A 243 22.57 -5.71 -8.92
C GLY A 243 21.14 -5.49 -8.43
N VAL A 244 20.94 -5.03 -7.19
CA VAL A 244 19.60 -4.87 -6.61
C VAL A 244 19.51 -3.69 -5.64
N THR A 245 18.53 -2.82 -5.88
CA THR A 245 18.06 -1.85 -4.90
C THR A 245 16.86 -2.46 -4.16
N ARG A 246 16.84 -2.41 -2.83
CA ARG A 246 15.76 -2.96 -2.00
C ARG A 246 15.13 -1.90 -1.10
N VAL A 247 13.81 -1.88 -1.05
CA VAL A 247 12.99 -1.10 -0.11
C VAL A 247 12.07 -2.06 0.62
N GLY A 248 12.07 -2.04 1.95
CA GLY A 248 11.27 -2.92 2.78
C GLY A 248 9.79 -2.54 2.83
N ASN A 249 9.20 -2.70 4.01
CA ASN A 249 7.75 -2.62 4.23
C ASN A 249 7.35 -1.40 5.07
N ARG A 250 6.11 -0.95 4.89
CA ARG A 250 5.48 0.09 5.73
C ARG A 250 6.28 1.39 5.83
N ASN A 251 7.02 1.73 4.77
CA ASN A 251 7.76 2.98 4.70
C ASN A 251 6.86 4.11 4.19
N LEU A 252 7.16 5.33 4.62
CA LEU A 252 6.61 6.55 4.04
C LEU A 252 7.73 7.28 3.30
N LEU A 253 7.62 7.32 1.97
CA LEU A 253 8.51 8.08 1.11
C LEU A 253 7.77 9.34 0.65
N MET A 254 8.06 10.48 1.25
CA MET A 254 7.40 11.74 0.91
C MET A 254 7.94 12.33 -0.39
N ALA A 255 7.25 13.36 -0.89
CA ALA A 255 7.46 13.87 -2.23
C ALA A 255 8.93 14.21 -2.54
N TYR A 256 9.37 13.89 -3.76
CA TYR A 256 10.74 14.10 -4.24
C TYR A 256 11.83 13.31 -3.51
N THR A 257 11.48 12.28 -2.73
CA THR A 257 12.50 11.39 -2.17
C THR A 257 13.21 10.63 -3.30
N HIS A 258 14.53 10.48 -3.17
CA HIS A 258 15.35 9.75 -4.13
C HIS A 258 16.07 8.57 -3.46
N VAL A 259 15.86 7.38 -4.00
CA VAL A 259 16.58 6.15 -3.65
C VAL A 259 17.45 5.76 -4.84
N ALA A 260 18.75 6.02 -4.73
CA ALA A 260 19.72 5.66 -5.75
C ALA A 260 19.95 4.15 -5.85
N HIS A 261 20.79 3.78 -6.81
CA HIS A 261 21.19 2.41 -7.08
C HIS A 261 21.81 1.71 -5.87
N ASP A 262 21.52 0.41 -5.74
CA ASP A 262 22.11 -0.51 -4.75
C ASP A 262 21.81 -0.15 -3.29
N CYS A 263 20.88 0.77 -3.04
CA CYS A 263 20.45 1.09 -1.70
C CYS A 263 19.72 -0.09 -1.05
N GLN A 264 19.93 -0.26 0.25
CA GLN A 264 19.25 -1.25 1.08
C GLN A 264 18.45 -0.49 2.14
N VAL A 265 17.14 -0.39 1.94
CA VAL A 265 16.23 0.36 2.81
C VAL A 265 15.33 -0.63 3.56
N GLY A 266 15.33 -0.56 4.88
CA GLY A 266 14.54 -1.42 5.77
C GLY A 266 13.05 -1.08 5.83
N ASN A 267 12.47 -1.22 7.01
CA ASN A 267 11.03 -1.13 7.27
C ASN A 267 10.69 0.05 8.18
N GLU A 268 9.46 0.57 8.07
CA GLU A 268 8.92 1.63 8.94
C GLU A 268 9.79 2.90 8.98
N ILE A 269 10.44 3.18 7.85
CA ILE A 269 11.28 4.36 7.64
C ILE A 269 10.42 5.50 7.14
N ILE A 270 10.76 6.70 7.58
CA ILE A 270 10.17 7.95 7.08
C ILE A 270 11.24 8.73 6.33
N PHE A 271 11.04 8.90 5.03
CA PHE A 271 11.75 9.87 4.22
C PHE A 271 10.84 11.09 4.04
N ALA A 272 11.24 12.23 4.60
CA ALA A 272 10.52 13.47 4.39
C ALA A 272 10.89 14.10 3.03
N ASN A 273 10.19 15.16 2.65
CA ASN A 273 10.30 15.73 1.31
C ASN A 273 11.75 16.02 0.90
N ASN A 274 12.13 15.62 -0.31
CA ASN A 274 13.49 15.79 -0.84
C ASN A 274 14.59 15.11 0.00
N ALA A 275 14.29 14.03 0.72
CA ALA A 275 15.33 13.19 1.29
C ALA A 275 16.01 12.37 0.19
N THR A 276 17.34 12.46 0.09
CA THR A 276 18.10 11.93 -1.04
C THR A 276 19.17 10.95 -0.58
N LEU A 277 19.12 9.73 -1.08
CA LEU A 277 20.16 8.72 -0.88
C LEU A 277 21.09 8.67 -2.10
N GLY A 278 22.40 8.72 -1.87
CA GLY A 278 23.40 8.35 -2.87
C GLY A 278 23.49 6.83 -3.04
N GLY A 279 24.29 6.38 -4.01
CA GLY A 279 24.43 4.94 -4.30
C GLY A 279 24.93 4.12 -3.11
N HIS A 280 24.48 2.86 -3.02
CA HIS A 280 24.90 1.89 -2.00
C HIS A 280 24.63 2.30 -0.54
N VAL A 281 23.66 3.20 -0.29
CA VAL A 281 23.32 3.59 1.08
C VAL A 281 22.49 2.49 1.76
N HIS A 282 22.79 2.19 3.02
CA HIS A 282 21.98 1.31 3.86
C HIS A 282 21.19 2.15 4.87
N VAL A 283 19.86 2.06 4.86
CA VAL A 283 18.99 2.67 5.87
C VAL A 283 18.30 1.55 6.63
N GLU A 284 18.62 1.40 7.91
CA GLU A 284 18.04 0.36 8.75
C GLU A 284 16.67 0.77 9.30
N ASP A 285 15.96 -0.23 9.82
CA ASP A 285 14.58 -0.12 10.25
C ASP A 285 14.33 1.10 11.13
N CYS A 286 13.13 1.66 10.97
CA CYS A 286 12.61 2.65 11.89
C CYS A 286 13.39 3.99 11.83
N ALA A 287 14.33 4.19 10.92
CA ALA A 287 15.03 5.46 10.77
C ALA A 287 14.10 6.59 10.27
N THR A 288 14.54 7.83 10.45
CA THR A 288 13.87 9.01 9.87
C THR A 288 14.91 9.90 9.20
N ILE A 289 14.67 10.24 7.94
CA ILE A 289 15.48 11.18 7.17
C ILE A 289 14.60 12.38 6.86
N SER A 290 14.83 13.47 7.60
CA SER A 290 14.01 14.68 7.51
C SER A 290 14.27 15.45 6.21
N ALA A 291 13.40 16.42 5.94
CA ALA A 291 13.32 17.08 4.65
C ALA A 291 14.66 17.71 4.21
N LEU A 292 14.90 17.71 2.91
CA LEU A 292 16.06 18.36 2.28
C LEU A 292 17.42 17.83 2.80
N SER A 293 17.44 16.56 3.23
CA SER A 293 18.66 15.92 3.75
C SER A 293 19.23 14.92 2.74
N GLY A 294 20.55 14.89 2.64
CA GLY A 294 21.28 13.98 1.77
C GLY A 294 22.10 12.96 2.57
N VAL A 295 22.11 11.71 2.12
CA VAL A 295 23.01 10.66 2.63
C VAL A 295 23.97 10.27 1.52
N HIS A 296 25.25 10.53 1.74
CA HIS A 296 26.29 10.30 0.74
C HIS A 296 26.48 8.80 0.48
N GLN A 297 26.90 8.45 -0.74
CA GLN A 297 27.13 7.06 -1.15
C GLN A 297 27.95 6.24 -0.15
N PHE A 298 27.59 4.97 -0.01
CA PHE A 298 28.15 3.98 0.93
C PHE A 298 27.98 4.29 2.43
N CYS A 299 27.26 5.35 2.81
CA CYS A 299 26.97 5.59 4.22
C CYS A 299 25.85 4.68 4.72
N ARG A 300 25.82 4.47 6.03
CA ARG A 300 24.74 3.76 6.72
C ARG A 300 23.95 4.69 7.63
N VAL A 301 22.67 4.43 7.80
CA VAL A 301 21.77 5.08 8.76
C VAL A 301 21.22 4.00 9.67
N GLY A 302 21.70 3.95 10.92
CA GLY A 302 21.37 2.89 11.86
C GLY A 302 19.91 2.92 12.35
N ARG A 303 19.47 1.84 12.99
CA ARG A 303 18.07 1.68 13.45
C ARG A 303 17.65 2.83 14.34
N HIS A 304 16.43 3.31 14.17
CA HIS A 304 15.87 4.44 14.95
C HIS A 304 16.69 5.74 14.90
N ALA A 305 17.68 5.86 14.00
CA ALA A 305 18.40 7.10 13.79
C ALA A 305 17.43 8.18 13.27
N PHE A 306 17.71 9.42 13.64
CA PHE A 306 16.94 10.58 13.21
C PHE A 306 17.88 11.59 12.58
N ILE A 307 17.78 11.79 11.28
CA ILE A 307 18.51 12.83 10.56
C ILE A 307 17.59 14.05 10.51
N GLY A 308 18.02 15.16 11.10
CA GLY A 308 17.28 16.42 11.09
C GLY A 308 17.29 17.10 9.73
N ALA A 309 16.36 18.01 9.49
CA ALA A 309 16.20 18.64 8.18
C ALA A 309 17.48 19.38 7.73
N HIS A 310 17.65 19.57 6.43
CA HIS A 310 18.80 20.25 5.82
C HIS A 310 20.17 19.66 6.23
N SER A 311 20.25 18.35 6.39
CA SER A 311 21.49 17.69 6.82
C SER A 311 22.23 16.98 5.69
N ALA A 312 23.56 16.99 5.73
CA ALA A 312 24.41 16.22 4.82
C ALA A 312 25.21 15.15 5.58
N VAL A 313 24.81 13.89 5.43
CA VAL A 313 25.41 12.73 6.09
C VAL A 313 26.55 12.20 5.22
N THR A 314 27.79 12.38 5.66
CA THR A 314 29.02 11.99 4.91
C THR A 314 29.78 10.80 5.51
N LYS A 315 29.28 10.31 6.66
CA LYS A 315 29.74 9.16 7.44
C LYS A 315 28.50 8.48 8.05
N ASP A 316 28.67 7.30 8.64
CA ASP A 316 27.54 6.52 9.14
C ASP A 316 26.79 7.26 10.27
N ALA A 317 25.48 7.45 10.07
CA ALA A 317 24.60 8.03 11.06
C ALA A 317 24.24 6.98 12.12
N MET A 318 24.59 7.29 13.36
CA MET A 318 24.55 6.33 14.46
C MET A 318 23.12 5.94 14.85
N PRO A 319 22.88 4.67 15.24
CA PRO A 319 21.56 4.18 15.60
C PRO A 319 21.02 4.84 16.87
N PHE A 320 19.71 4.97 16.98
CA PHE A 320 19.04 5.58 18.14
C PHE A 320 19.37 7.06 18.39
N ALA A 321 20.19 7.70 17.55
CA ALA A 321 20.68 9.07 17.77
C ALA A 321 20.15 10.07 16.75
N LYS A 322 20.18 11.34 17.13
CA LYS A 322 19.86 12.47 16.26
C LYS A 322 21.13 13.01 15.62
N SER A 323 21.15 13.13 14.30
CA SER A 323 22.23 13.76 13.55
C SER A 323 21.71 14.97 12.76
N VAL A 324 22.37 16.13 12.87
CA VAL A 324 21.92 17.38 12.23
C VAL A 324 23.11 18.16 11.67
N GLY A 325 22.90 18.86 10.55
CA GLY A 325 23.83 19.84 9.98
C GLY A 325 24.49 19.40 8.67
N ASN A 326 25.28 20.28 8.07
CA ASN A 326 25.98 20.05 6.81
C ASN A 326 27.46 20.45 6.96
N ARG A 327 28.39 19.53 7.25
CA ARG A 327 28.27 18.07 7.47
C ARG A 327 27.59 17.72 8.79
N ALA A 328 26.76 16.68 8.80
CA ALA A 328 25.96 16.29 9.96
C ALA A 328 26.83 15.88 11.15
N ARG A 329 26.36 16.16 12.37
CA ARG A 329 26.97 15.74 13.64
C ARG A 329 25.90 15.24 14.60
N ILE A 330 26.29 14.41 15.57
CA ILE A 330 25.36 13.89 16.58
C ILE A 330 24.99 14.97 17.60
N TYR A 331 23.68 15.12 17.84
CA TYR A 331 23.06 16.02 18.82
C TYR A 331 22.41 15.27 19.99
N GLY A 332 22.83 14.04 20.22
CA GLY A 332 22.38 13.18 21.32
C GLY A 332 21.30 12.17 20.90
N LEU A 333 20.76 11.46 21.90
CA LEU A 333 19.83 10.35 21.68
C LEU A 333 18.46 10.82 21.16
N ASN A 334 17.84 10.05 20.27
CA ASN A 334 16.46 10.19 19.80
C ASN A 334 15.45 9.74 20.87
N THR A 335 15.54 10.32 22.07
CA THR A 335 14.81 9.85 23.26
C THR A 335 13.29 9.83 23.04
N ILE A 336 12.74 10.83 22.34
CA ILE A 336 11.29 10.91 22.04
C ILE A 336 10.87 9.79 21.09
N GLY A 337 11.64 9.56 20.00
CA GLY A 337 11.34 8.50 19.04
C GLY A 337 11.42 7.10 19.66
N LEU A 338 12.41 6.86 20.53
CA LEU A 338 12.54 5.59 21.26
C LEU A 338 11.37 5.37 22.23
N ALA A 339 11.00 6.38 23.02
CA ALA A 339 9.88 6.29 23.96
C ALA A 339 8.56 6.01 23.25
N ARG A 340 8.29 6.69 22.13
CA ARG A 340 7.09 6.45 21.30
C ARG A 340 7.00 5.04 20.72
N ARG A 341 8.15 4.36 20.59
CA ARG A 341 8.25 2.99 20.10
C ARG A 341 8.40 1.96 21.23
N GLY A 342 8.08 2.34 22.46
CA GLY A 342 7.98 1.41 23.58
C GLY A 342 9.30 1.00 24.21
N PHE A 343 10.42 1.67 23.91
CA PHE A 343 11.68 1.40 24.59
C PHE A 343 11.55 1.72 26.08
N SER A 344 12.01 0.80 26.94
CA SER A 344 11.92 0.97 28.39
C SER A 344 12.78 2.16 28.85
N PRO A 345 12.38 2.84 29.95
CA PRO A 345 13.21 3.88 30.56
C PRO A 345 14.62 3.38 30.93
N GLU A 346 14.76 2.10 31.29
CA GLU A 346 16.04 1.46 31.59
C GLU A 346 16.94 1.38 30.34
N THR A 347 16.44 0.86 29.22
CA THR A 347 17.18 0.76 27.96
C THR A 347 17.59 2.13 27.45
N ILE A 348 16.68 3.11 27.49
CA ILE A 348 16.99 4.51 27.16
C ILE A 348 18.09 5.05 28.08
N GLY A 349 18.05 4.71 29.37
CA GLY A 349 19.08 5.04 30.35
C GLY A 349 20.46 4.47 29.99
N LYS A 350 20.52 3.19 29.63
CA LYS A 350 21.76 2.52 29.16
C LYS A 350 22.31 3.20 27.90
N LEU A 351 21.46 3.45 26.90
CA LEU A 351 21.83 4.15 25.67
C LEU A 351 22.37 5.57 25.97
N LYS A 352 21.72 6.33 26.85
CA LYS A 352 22.20 7.66 27.26
C LYS A 352 23.61 7.60 27.86
N ARG A 353 23.90 6.62 28.72
CA ARG A 353 25.23 6.42 29.31
C ARG A 353 26.28 6.05 28.26
N ALA A 354 25.97 5.13 27.35
CA ALA A 354 26.87 4.75 26.26
C ALA A 354 27.17 5.92 25.31
N TYR A 355 26.15 6.68 24.90
CA TYR A 355 26.35 7.88 24.09
C TYR A 355 27.15 8.97 24.80
N ARG A 356 27.02 9.11 26.13
CA ARG A 356 27.87 10.01 26.91
C ARG A 356 29.34 9.59 26.84
N LEU A 357 29.64 8.29 26.93
CA LEU A 357 31.01 7.78 26.72
C LEU A 357 31.52 8.09 25.32
N LEU A 358 30.70 7.93 24.28
CA LEU A 358 31.09 8.20 22.89
C LEU A 358 31.31 9.69 22.55
N LEU A 359 30.53 10.59 23.17
CA LEU A 359 30.46 12.00 22.77
C LEU A 359 31.15 12.97 23.72
N VAL A 360 31.18 12.67 25.01
CA VAL A 360 31.62 13.62 26.05
C VAL A 360 32.94 13.18 26.70
N SER A 361 33.23 11.88 26.72
CA SER A 361 34.48 11.41 27.30
C SER A 361 35.69 11.90 26.49
N LYS A 362 36.86 11.96 27.12
CA LYS A 362 38.14 12.24 26.44
C LYS A 362 38.69 11.01 25.69
N LEU A 363 37.90 9.93 25.57
CA LEU A 363 38.31 8.70 24.90
C LEU A 363 38.16 8.85 23.38
N ASN A 364 39.04 8.19 22.64
CA ASN A 364 38.79 7.94 21.23
C ASN A 364 37.71 6.85 21.06
N THR A 365 37.19 6.68 19.84
CA THR A 365 36.07 5.78 19.56
C THR A 365 36.36 4.34 20.02
N SER A 366 37.54 3.81 19.71
CA SER A 366 37.90 2.43 20.08
C SER A 366 37.95 2.22 21.59
N ARG A 367 38.53 3.17 22.34
CA ARG A 367 38.55 3.11 23.81
C ARG A 367 37.17 3.31 24.43
N ALA A 368 36.33 4.17 23.85
CA ALA A 368 34.96 4.36 24.30
C ALA A 368 34.13 3.08 24.09
N VAL A 369 34.27 2.42 22.94
CA VAL A 369 33.62 1.12 22.66
C VAL A 369 34.08 0.06 23.64
N ALA A 370 35.40 -0.13 23.83
CA ALA A 370 35.91 -1.11 24.80
C ALA A 370 35.42 -0.84 26.23
N ARG A 371 35.24 0.43 26.62
CA ARG A 371 34.70 0.79 27.93
C ARG A 371 33.20 0.49 28.04
N ILE A 372 32.44 0.65 26.96
CA ILE A 372 31.00 0.31 26.94
C ILE A 372 30.83 -1.20 27.13
N GLU A 373 31.61 -2.01 26.42
CA GLU A 373 31.54 -3.47 26.51
C GLU A 373 31.97 -4.01 27.88
N ALA A 374 32.97 -3.39 28.49
CA ALA A 374 33.48 -3.79 29.80
C ALA A 374 32.60 -3.34 30.97
N ASP A 375 31.48 -2.64 30.74
CA ASP A 375 30.56 -2.17 31.78
C ASP A 375 29.30 -3.06 31.81
N PRO A 376 29.20 -4.02 32.77
CA PRO A 376 28.04 -4.92 32.86
C PRO A 376 26.71 -4.20 33.06
N SER A 377 26.72 -2.97 33.59
CA SER A 377 25.50 -2.17 33.77
C SER A 377 24.91 -1.63 32.47
N LEU A 378 25.66 -1.73 31.37
CA LEU A 378 25.22 -1.36 30.02
C LEU A 378 24.79 -2.56 29.18
N ALA A 379 24.93 -3.79 29.68
CA ALA A 379 24.55 -4.99 28.93
C ALA A 379 23.06 -4.97 28.57
N CYS A 380 22.78 -4.90 27.27
CA CYS A 380 21.49 -5.16 26.64
C CYS A 380 21.66 -5.27 25.10
N PRO A 381 20.70 -5.88 24.39
CA PRO A 381 20.78 -6.10 22.94
C PRO A 381 21.01 -4.82 22.12
N GLU A 382 20.44 -3.69 22.54
CA GLU A 382 20.60 -2.41 21.85
C GLU A 382 22.03 -1.86 21.94
N ILE A 383 22.72 -2.13 23.04
CA ILE A 383 24.11 -1.70 23.26
C ILE A 383 25.07 -2.60 22.48
N GLU A 384 24.82 -3.90 22.44
CA GLU A 384 25.55 -4.85 21.59
C GLU A 384 25.47 -4.43 20.12
N TYR A 385 24.24 -4.19 19.63
CA TYR A 385 24.04 -3.68 18.27
C TYR A 385 24.72 -2.33 18.01
N LEU A 386 24.68 -1.39 18.97
CA LEU A 386 25.38 -0.11 18.85
C LEU A 386 26.90 -0.31 18.66
N VAL A 387 27.50 -1.21 19.43
CA VAL A 387 28.93 -1.54 19.34
C VAL A 387 29.26 -2.18 18.00
N ASP A 388 28.47 -3.15 17.56
CA ASP A 388 28.68 -3.85 16.29
C ASP A 388 28.54 -2.90 15.11
N PHE A 389 27.55 -2.01 15.14
CA PHE A 389 27.38 -0.98 14.11
C PHE A 389 28.62 -0.09 13.98
N ILE A 390 29.23 0.31 15.10
CA ILE A 390 30.46 1.12 15.07
C ILE A 390 31.62 0.32 14.47
N ARG A 391 31.79 -0.94 14.90
CA ARG A 391 32.90 -1.80 14.48
C ARG A 391 32.87 -2.13 13.00
N SER A 392 31.68 -2.39 12.46
CA SER A 392 31.50 -2.76 11.06
C SER A 392 31.49 -1.55 10.10
N SER A 393 31.80 -0.35 10.59
CA SER A 393 31.76 0.87 9.78
C SER A 393 32.99 1.02 8.89
N HIS A 394 32.77 1.13 7.57
CA HIS A 394 33.83 1.39 6.60
C HIS A 394 34.11 2.89 6.39
N ARG A 395 33.08 3.74 6.51
CA ARG A 395 33.22 5.21 6.37
C ARG A 395 33.54 5.92 7.68
N GLY A 396 33.56 5.17 8.78
CA GLY A 396 33.53 5.69 10.13
C GLY A 396 32.15 6.24 10.50
N VAL A 397 31.96 6.50 11.79
CA VAL A 397 30.69 6.96 12.35
C VAL A 397 30.67 8.45 12.63
N LEU A 398 29.49 9.06 12.55
CA LEU A 398 29.26 10.43 13.01
C LEU A 398 29.48 10.52 14.51
N LEU A 399 30.33 11.45 14.95
CA LEU A 399 30.52 11.80 16.35
C LEU A 399 30.67 13.32 16.46
N ARG A 400 30.27 13.88 17.60
CA ARG A 400 30.55 15.28 17.93
C ARG A 400 31.98 15.36 18.43
N ARG A 401 32.96 15.52 17.53
CA ARG A 401 34.30 15.96 17.95
C ARG A 401 34.45 17.44 17.60
N PRO A 402 34.85 18.30 18.56
CA PRO A 402 35.26 19.65 18.21
C PRO A 402 36.44 19.54 17.24
N THR A 403 36.27 20.06 16.03
CA THR A 403 37.39 20.40 15.17
C THR A 403 38.16 21.49 15.89
N ARG A 404 39.43 21.22 16.23
CA ARG A 404 40.35 22.11 16.96
C ARG A 404 40.63 23.46 16.27
N ARG A 405 39.87 23.85 15.24
CA ARG A 405 40.16 24.92 14.27
C ARG A 405 38.95 25.58 13.58
N ALA A 406 37.70 25.28 13.96
CA ALA A 406 36.53 25.79 13.21
C ALA A 406 35.81 26.99 13.84
N ASP A 407 36.17 27.39 15.08
CA ASP A 407 35.54 28.51 15.78
C ASP A 407 36.41 29.79 15.79
N GLU A 408 37.47 29.85 14.97
CA GLU A 408 38.33 31.05 14.83
C GLU A 408 38.05 31.89 13.57
N GLY A 409 36.99 31.59 12.80
CA GLY A 409 36.79 32.17 11.47
C GLY A 409 35.44 32.82 11.19
N THR A 410 34.69 33.24 12.21
CA THR A 410 33.47 34.05 12.02
C THR A 410 33.41 35.21 13.02
N ALA A 411 34.46 36.02 12.98
CA ALA A 411 34.38 37.45 13.26
C ALA A 411 34.88 38.12 11.97
N ASP A 412 34.10 39.08 11.47
CA ASP A 412 34.25 39.81 10.19
C ASP A 412 33.85 39.07 8.90
N GLU A 413 32.57 39.21 8.51
CA GLU A 413 32.12 40.00 7.33
C GLU A 413 30.59 40.04 7.24
#